data_AF-A0AAW5LK54-F1
#
_entry.id   AF-A0AAW5LK54-F1
#
_cell.length_a   1.000
_cell.length_b   1.000
_cell.length_c   1.000
_cell.angle_alpha   90.00
_cell.angle_beta   90.00
_cell.angle_gamma   90.00
#
_symmetry.space_group_name_H-M   'P 1'
#
loop_
_entity.id
_entity.type
_entity.pdbx_description
1 polymer ?
#
loop_
_entity_poly.entity_id
_entity_poly.type
_entity_poly.pdbx_seq_one_letter_code
_entity_poly.pdbx_strand_id
1 'polypeptide(L)'
;MFQKNSDAYAWIRVEGTKINYPVLQHPTDDAYYLTHDAEGNETQYGAIFTEKVNQTSFEDPVTIIYGHAMRDDSMFGSLDYLAEPSTFESIQTVTITKDGKDFLYQIVAAYSFTDDHLYHTYGLGDTKQVESYISLLEARANEYGGFYRSFDFDVSRDKLLILSTCDVVGNERRFVVHAVRKGGS
;
A
#
# COMPACT_ATOMS: atom_id res chain seq x y z
N MET A 1 2.46 -11.49 21.50
CA MET A 1 3.62 -10.94 22.23
C MET A 1 4.08 -9.71 21.44
N PHE A 2 3.61 -8.52 21.82
CA PHE A 2 4.02 -7.23 21.21
C PHE A 2 4.75 -6.44 22.28
N GLN A 3 6.07 -6.56 22.34
CA GLN A 3 6.86 -5.78 23.29
C GLN A 3 8.26 -5.59 22.72
N LYS A 4 8.40 -4.63 21.81
CA LYS A 4 9.68 -3.91 21.60
C LYS A 4 9.58 -2.63 20.79
N ASN A 5 8.61 -2.49 19.88
CA ASN A 5 8.39 -1.23 19.17
C ASN A 5 6.93 -0.77 19.32
N SER A 6 6.73 0.42 19.87
CA SER A 6 5.42 1.05 20.10
C SER A 6 4.71 1.45 18.82
N ASP A 7 5.45 1.53 17.72
CA ASP A 7 5.00 2.22 16.51
C ASP A 7 4.27 1.27 15.56
N ALA A 8 4.34 -0.06 15.81
CA ALA A 8 3.53 -1.05 15.11
C ALA A 8 2.08 -1.00 15.59
N TYR A 9 1.15 -0.74 14.67
CA TYR A 9 -0.27 -0.50 15.02
C TYR A 9 -1.27 -1.38 14.26
N ALA A 10 -0.80 -2.12 13.25
CA ALA A 10 -1.58 -3.04 12.44
C ALA A 10 -0.67 -4.12 11.81
N TRP A 11 -1.28 -5.04 11.07
CA TRP A 11 -0.61 -6.10 10.34
C TRP A 11 -1.15 -6.18 8.92
N ILE A 12 -0.29 -6.31 7.91
CA ILE A 12 -0.67 -6.50 6.52
C ILE A 12 -0.36 -7.93 6.07
N ARG A 13 -1.30 -8.54 5.35
CA ARG A 13 -1.13 -9.83 4.70
C ARG A 13 -1.70 -9.81 3.29
N VAL A 14 -0.96 -10.36 2.34
CA VAL A 14 -1.42 -10.60 0.97
C VAL A 14 -1.17 -12.06 0.63
N GLU A 15 -2.23 -12.86 0.62
CA GLU A 15 -2.14 -14.30 0.34
C GLU A 15 -1.59 -14.55 -1.06
N GLY A 16 -0.71 -15.54 -1.20
CA GLY A 16 -0.02 -15.82 -2.47
C GLY A 16 1.25 -14.99 -2.69
N THR A 17 1.63 -14.14 -1.73
CA THR A 17 2.89 -13.38 -1.73
C THR A 17 3.70 -13.64 -0.45
N LYS A 18 4.88 -13.02 -0.31
CA LYS A 18 5.65 -13.04 0.95
C LYS A 18 5.21 -11.96 1.95
N ILE A 19 4.23 -11.13 1.59
CA ILE A 19 3.77 -10.00 2.40
C ILE A 19 2.98 -10.51 3.60
N ASN A 20 3.62 -10.45 4.77
CA ASN A 20 3.04 -10.80 6.05
C ASN A 20 3.82 -10.07 7.16
N TYR A 21 3.55 -8.78 7.35
CA TYR A 21 4.39 -7.88 8.13
C TYR A 21 3.58 -6.99 9.07
N PRO A 22 4.17 -6.53 10.20
CA PRO A 22 3.59 -5.43 10.95
C PRO A 22 3.65 -4.14 10.11
N VAL A 23 2.64 -3.28 10.27
CA VAL A 23 2.62 -1.93 9.71
C VAL A 23 2.97 -0.95 10.83
N LEU A 24 4.00 -0.15 10.61
CA LEU A 24 4.50 0.85 11.55
C LEU A 24 4.17 2.28 11.11
N GLN A 25 4.13 3.21 12.05
CA GLN A 25 4.09 4.64 11.77
C GLN A 25 4.94 5.37 12.80
N HIS A 26 6.02 6.00 12.35
CA HIS A 26 6.92 6.71 13.27
C HIS A 26 6.25 8.00 13.77
N PRO A 27 6.37 8.38 15.06
CA PRO A 27 5.62 9.48 15.63
C PRO A 27 5.98 10.86 15.07
N THR A 28 7.17 11.03 14.45
CA THR A 28 7.64 12.35 14.01
C THR A 28 8.47 12.38 12.71
N ASP A 29 8.78 11.24 12.11
CA ASP A 29 9.71 11.15 10.97
C ASP A 29 9.22 10.11 9.97
N ASP A 30 8.61 10.58 8.88
CA ASP A 30 8.02 9.74 7.84
C ASP A 30 9.06 8.90 7.07
N ALA A 31 10.35 9.28 7.10
CA ALA A 31 11.41 8.57 6.41
C ALA A 31 12.12 7.50 7.27
N TYR A 32 11.84 7.44 8.57
CA TYR A 32 12.60 6.62 9.53
C TYR A 32 12.68 5.14 9.13
N TYR A 33 11.55 4.56 8.72
CA TYR A 33 11.43 3.14 8.38
C TYR A 33 11.92 2.78 6.97
N LEU A 34 12.45 3.74 6.21
CA LEU A 34 13.22 3.45 5.00
C LEU A 34 14.58 2.79 5.32
N THR A 35 15.10 2.95 6.54
CA THR A 35 16.41 2.39 6.91
C THR A 35 16.39 1.67 8.25
N HIS A 36 15.22 1.46 8.85
CA HIS A 36 15.09 0.79 10.15
C HIS A 36 14.03 -0.31 10.10
N ASP A 37 14.28 -1.42 10.78
CA ASP A 37 13.34 -2.53 10.91
C ASP A 37 12.24 -2.25 11.96
N ALA A 38 11.32 -3.21 12.11
CA ALA A 38 10.25 -3.14 13.09
C ALA A 38 10.75 -3.16 14.54
N GLU A 39 12.00 -3.53 14.84
CA GLU A 39 12.61 -3.43 16.17
C GLU A 39 13.40 -2.13 16.37
N GLY A 40 13.53 -1.31 15.32
CA GLY A 40 14.26 -0.05 15.33
C GLY A 40 15.76 -0.20 15.03
N ASN A 41 16.22 -1.36 14.56
CA ASN A 41 17.61 -1.53 14.15
C ASN A 41 17.80 -1.02 12.71
N GLU A 42 18.95 -0.41 12.43
CA GLU A 42 19.31 -0.03 11.06
C GLU A 42 19.42 -1.24 10.13
N THR A 43 18.79 -1.17 8.96
CA THR A 43 18.83 -2.21 7.93
C THR A 43 18.47 -1.65 6.56
N GLN A 44 19.05 -2.23 5.51
CA GLN A 44 18.68 -1.92 4.12
C GLN A 44 17.28 -2.43 3.73
N TYR A 45 16.72 -3.35 4.52
CA TYR A 45 15.39 -3.91 4.29
C TYR A 45 14.27 -2.96 4.76
N GLY A 46 14.57 -2.01 5.63
CA GLY A 46 13.58 -1.13 6.24
C GLY A 46 12.45 -1.89 6.94
N ALA A 47 11.27 -1.30 6.94
CA ALA A 47 10.03 -1.93 7.38
C ALA A 47 8.85 -1.58 6.48
N ILE A 48 7.67 -2.16 6.76
CA ILE A 48 6.41 -1.76 6.14
C ILE A 48 5.77 -0.65 6.99
N PHE A 49 5.50 0.51 6.40
CA PHE A 49 5.10 1.68 7.16
C PHE A 49 4.07 2.58 6.46
N THR A 50 3.44 3.46 7.22
CA THR A 50 2.64 4.57 6.72
C THR A 50 3.22 5.91 7.16
N GLU A 51 2.86 6.97 6.45
CA GLU A 51 3.22 8.34 6.81
C GLU A 51 2.14 8.97 7.70
N LYS A 52 2.52 9.98 8.48
CA LYS A 52 1.63 10.67 9.43
C LYS A 52 0.46 11.40 8.80
N VAL A 53 0.50 11.64 7.49
CA VAL A 53 -0.66 12.17 6.75
C VAL A 53 -1.85 11.23 6.81
N ASN A 54 -1.59 9.93 7.05
CA ASN A 54 -2.60 8.93 7.27
C ASN A 54 -2.83 8.64 8.76
N GLN A 55 -4.10 8.58 9.15
CA GLN A 55 -4.52 8.07 10.44
C GLN A 55 -4.31 6.56 10.51
N THR A 56 -4.00 6.06 11.69
CA THR A 56 -3.78 4.63 11.96
C THR A 56 -5.08 3.80 12.02
N SER A 57 -6.23 4.42 11.76
CA SER A 57 -7.56 3.80 11.87
C SER A 57 -7.97 3.02 10.62
N PHE A 58 -7.33 3.27 9.46
CA PHE A 58 -7.77 2.82 8.14
C PHE A 58 -9.18 3.32 7.75
N GLU A 59 -9.58 4.47 8.29
CA GLU A 59 -10.84 5.15 7.96
C GLU A 59 -10.63 6.41 7.11
N ASP A 60 -9.38 6.75 6.77
CA ASP A 60 -9.12 7.81 5.78
C ASP A 60 -9.67 7.41 4.40
N PRO A 61 -10.10 8.38 3.57
CA PRO A 61 -10.50 8.10 2.18
C PRO A 61 -9.44 7.33 1.39
N VAL A 62 -8.16 7.63 1.66
CA VAL A 62 -7.00 6.93 1.10
C VAL A 62 -6.01 6.66 2.22
N THR A 63 -5.49 5.43 2.29
CA THR A 63 -4.30 5.09 3.08
C THR A 63 -3.21 4.60 2.15
N ILE A 64 -1.98 5.10 2.31
CA ILE A 64 -0.81 4.61 1.56
C ILE A 64 0.11 3.87 2.52
N ILE A 65 0.43 2.62 2.18
CA ILE A 65 1.43 1.81 2.87
C ILE A 65 2.64 1.69 1.95
N TYR A 66 3.81 1.88 2.53
CA TYR A 66 5.10 1.88 1.87
C TYR A 66 5.95 0.69 2.33
N GLY A 67 6.85 0.23 1.45
CA GLY A 67 7.84 -0.80 1.76
C GLY A 67 8.83 -0.98 0.61
N HIS A 68 10.00 -1.56 0.85
CA HIS A 68 11.00 -1.74 -0.20
C HIS A 68 10.66 -2.85 -1.19
N ALA A 69 11.04 -2.65 -2.45
CA ALA A 69 11.03 -3.68 -3.49
C ALA A 69 12.30 -4.53 -3.43
N MET A 70 12.38 -5.45 -2.46
CA MET A 70 13.58 -6.27 -2.29
C MET A 70 13.69 -7.36 -3.37
N ARG A 71 14.90 -7.59 -3.88
CA ARG A 71 15.17 -8.60 -4.92
C ARG A 71 14.99 -10.05 -4.46
N ASP A 72 14.94 -10.29 -3.15
CA ASP A 72 14.63 -11.59 -2.56
C ASP A 72 13.12 -11.74 -2.27
N ASP A 73 12.31 -10.86 -2.86
CA ASP A 73 10.86 -10.75 -2.74
C ASP A 73 10.34 -10.43 -1.33
N SER A 74 11.23 -10.13 -0.37
CA SER A 74 10.81 -9.68 0.96
C SER A 74 10.22 -8.26 0.92
N MET A 75 9.60 -7.85 2.02
CA MET A 75 8.88 -6.58 2.12
C MET A 75 7.82 -6.49 1.02
N PHE A 76 7.88 -5.48 0.15
CA PHE A 76 6.97 -5.34 -0.99
C PHE A 76 7.60 -5.83 -2.31
N GLY A 77 8.74 -6.52 -2.25
CA GLY A 77 9.40 -7.11 -3.41
C GLY A 77 8.48 -8.04 -4.21
N SER A 78 7.61 -8.81 -3.55
CA SER A 78 6.65 -9.70 -4.23
C SER A 78 5.39 -9.01 -4.77
N LEU A 79 5.26 -7.68 -4.70
CA LEU A 79 4.10 -6.98 -5.30
C LEU A 79 4.14 -7.02 -6.82
N ASP A 80 5.34 -7.00 -7.41
CA ASP A 80 5.53 -7.02 -8.86
C ASP A 80 4.99 -8.30 -9.53
N TYR A 81 4.75 -9.37 -8.75
CA TYR A 81 4.09 -10.57 -9.24
C TYR A 81 2.69 -10.28 -9.79
N LEU A 82 2.03 -9.22 -9.31
CA LEU A 82 0.74 -8.76 -9.83
C LEU A 82 0.85 -8.12 -11.23
N ALA A 83 2.06 -7.95 -11.77
CA ALA A 83 2.31 -7.66 -13.18
C ALA A 83 2.23 -8.90 -14.08
N GLU A 84 1.93 -10.08 -13.52
CA GLU A 84 1.62 -11.28 -14.30
C GLU A 84 0.10 -11.54 -14.30
N PRO A 85 -0.54 -11.73 -15.47
CA PRO A 85 -2.00 -11.82 -15.57
C PRO A 85 -2.60 -12.91 -14.68
N SER A 86 -1.99 -14.11 -14.67
CA SER A 86 -2.50 -15.23 -13.87
C SER A 86 -2.38 -14.98 -12.37
N THR A 87 -1.33 -14.29 -11.95
CA THR A 87 -1.11 -13.96 -10.54
C THR A 87 -2.04 -12.86 -10.10
N PHE A 88 -2.20 -11.81 -10.92
CA PHE A 88 -3.22 -10.80 -10.70
C PHE A 88 -4.56 -11.50 -10.48
N GLU A 89 -5.03 -12.32 -11.43
CA GLU A 89 -6.33 -13.02 -11.34
C GLU A 89 -6.50 -13.89 -10.09
N SER A 90 -5.42 -14.52 -9.63
CA SER A 90 -5.43 -15.35 -8.42
C SER A 90 -5.41 -14.54 -7.12
N ILE A 91 -4.67 -13.44 -7.07
CA ILE A 91 -4.47 -12.64 -5.85
C ILE A 91 -5.44 -11.47 -5.87
N GLN A 92 -6.52 -11.61 -5.11
CA GLN A 92 -7.64 -10.68 -5.18
C GLN A 92 -7.73 -9.72 -4.01
N THR A 93 -7.04 -9.99 -2.89
CA THR A 93 -7.27 -9.25 -1.65
C THR A 93 -6.00 -8.94 -0.87
N VAL A 94 -6.06 -7.80 -0.17
CA VAL A 94 -5.12 -7.40 0.89
C VAL A 94 -5.91 -7.40 2.20
N THR A 95 -5.37 -8.05 3.23
CA THR A 95 -5.96 -8.04 4.57
C THR A 95 -5.12 -7.16 5.49
N ILE A 96 -5.78 -6.21 6.14
CA ILE A 96 -5.20 -5.41 7.22
C ILE A 96 -5.85 -5.85 8.53
N THR A 97 -5.08 -6.39 9.46
CA THR A 97 -5.55 -6.75 10.80
C THR A 97 -5.13 -5.69 11.80
N LYS A 98 -6.08 -5.11 12.53
CA LYS A 98 -5.83 -4.17 13.60
C LYS A 98 -6.77 -4.41 14.77
N ASP A 99 -6.22 -4.47 15.98
CA ASP A 99 -6.96 -4.68 17.23
C ASP A 99 -7.92 -5.90 17.16
N GLY A 100 -7.50 -6.96 16.48
CA GLY A 100 -8.27 -8.18 16.27
C GLY A 100 -9.40 -8.08 15.24
N LYS A 101 -9.49 -6.97 14.49
CA LYS A 101 -10.43 -6.78 13.39
C LYS A 101 -9.69 -6.84 12.06
N ASP A 102 -10.28 -7.56 11.11
CA ASP A 102 -9.78 -7.65 9.74
C ASP A 102 -10.51 -6.66 8.83
N PHE A 103 -9.73 -5.89 8.08
CA PHE A 103 -10.18 -5.03 7.01
C PHE A 103 -9.73 -5.64 5.70
N LEU A 104 -10.69 -6.14 4.92
CA LEU A 104 -10.44 -6.77 3.63
C LEU A 104 -10.55 -5.73 2.51
N TYR A 105 -9.48 -5.56 1.75
CA TYR A 105 -9.43 -4.71 0.57
C TYR A 105 -9.35 -5.58 -0.68
N GLN A 106 -10.19 -5.31 -1.67
CA GLN A 106 -10.16 -5.97 -2.97
C GLN A 106 -9.19 -5.25 -3.91
N ILE A 107 -8.22 -5.96 -4.47
CA ILE A 107 -7.25 -5.43 -5.44
C ILE A 107 -7.96 -5.14 -6.77
N VAL A 108 -7.86 -3.87 -7.20
CA VAL A 108 -8.52 -3.36 -8.40
C VAL A 108 -7.55 -2.91 -9.48
N ALA A 109 -6.32 -2.54 -9.12
CA ALA A 109 -5.30 -2.21 -10.10
C ALA A 109 -3.89 -2.55 -9.59
N ALA A 110 -2.99 -2.88 -10.49
CA ALA A 110 -1.57 -3.07 -10.20
C ALA A 110 -0.75 -2.68 -11.44
N TYR A 111 0.26 -1.81 -11.28
CA TYR A 111 1.11 -1.37 -12.39
C TYR A 111 2.42 -0.74 -11.89
N SER A 112 3.41 -0.67 -12.80
CA SER A 112 4.62 0.13 -12.56
C SER A 112 4.31 1.62 -12.69
N PHE A 113 4.89 2.45 -11.82
CA PHE A 113 4.65 3.89 -11.78
C PHE A 113 5.96 4.66 -11.59
N THR A 114 5.98 5.92 -11.99
CA THR A 114 7.12 6.82 -11.80
C THR A 114 7.20 7.32 -10.36
N ASP A 115 8.35 7.88 -9.97
CA ASP A 115 8.76 8.22 -8.61
C ASP A 115 7.95 9.35 -7.91
N ASP A 116 6.70 9.57 -8.28
CA ASP A 116 5.88 10.62 -7.70
C ASP A 116 5.43 10.27 -6.28
N HIS A 117 5.52 11.25 -5.39
CA HIS A 117 4.93 11.20 -4.06
C HIS A 117 3.40 11.29 -4.15
N LEU A 118 2.75 10.13 -4.38
CA LEU A 118 1.34 10.01 -4.77
C LEU A 118 0.39 10.89 -3.94
N TYR A 119 0.54 10.92 -2.62
CA TYR A 119 -0.36 11.67 -1.74
C TYR A 119 -0.38 13.18 -2.06
N HIS A 120 0.80 13.79 -2.18
CA HIS A 120 0.92 15.23 -2.43
C HIS A 120 0.70 15.57 -3.89
N THR A 121 1.24 14.76 -4.82
CA THR A 121 1.08 14.96 -6.26
C THR A 121 -0.39 14.96 -6.68
N TYR A 122 -1.20 14.09 -6.07
CA TYR A 122 -2.61 13.95 -6.42
C TYR A 122 -3.57 14.55 -5.38
N GLY A 123 -3.07 15.22 -4.35
CA GLY A 123 -3.91 15.86 -3.34
C GLY A 123 -4.88 14.90 -2.65
N LEU A 124 -4.44 13.68 -2.34
CA LEU A 124 -5.29 12.56 -1.88
C LEU A 124 -5.91 12.76 -0.48
N GLY A 125 -5.65 13.90 0.17
CA GLY A 125 -6.40 14.35 1.35
C GLY A 125 -7.76 14.98 1.04
N ASP A 126 -8.06 15.28 -0.23
CA ASP A 126 -9.35 15.83 -0.66
C ASP A 126 -10.18 14.78 -1.41
N THR A 127 -11.43 14.58 -1.00
CA THR A 127 -12.28 13.51 -1.56
C THR A 127 -12.56 13.67 -3.05
N LYS A 128 -12.67 14.89 -3.59
CA LYS A 128 -12.86 15.09 -5.04
C LYS A 128 -11.62 14.69 -5.83
N GLN A 129 -10.45 14.89 -5.25
CA GLN A 129 -9.20 14.45 -5.85
C GLN A 129 -9.04 12.93 -5.79
N VAL A 130 -9.54 12.28 -4.74
CA VAL A 130 -9.60 10.81 -4.66
C VAL A 130 -10.51 10.25 -5.76
N GLU A 131 -11.70 10.82 -5.96
CA GLU A 131 -12.61 10.42 -7.07
C GLU A 131 -11.92 10.57 -8.43
N SER A 132 -11.28 11.72 -8.66
CA SER A 132 -10.52 12.00 -9.88
C SER A 132 -9.39 10.99 -10.08
N TYR A 133 -8.61 10.71 -9.03
CA TYR A 133 -7.53 9.74 -9.06
C TYR A 133 -8.01 8.32 -9.39
N ILE A 134 -9.14 7.90 -8.81
CA ILE A 134 -9.72 6.57 -9.06
C ILE A 134 -10.14 6.41 -10.51
N SER A 135 -10.73 7.45 -11.13
CA SER A 135 -11.11 7.42 -12.54
C SER A 135 -9.92 7.23 -13.51
N LEU A 136 -8.69 7.49 -13.04
CA LEU A 136 -7.47 7.33 -13.84
C LEU A 136 -6.86 5.94 -13.74
N LEU A 137 -7.32 5.07 -12.82
CA LEU A 137 -6.66 3.80 -12.54
C LEU A 137 -6.66 2.85 -13.74
N GLU A 138 -7.79 2.73 -14.45
CA GLU A 138 -7.88 1.89 -15.65
C GLU A 138 -6.94 2.40 -16.75
N ALA A 139 -6.97 3.70 -17.03
CA ALA A 139 -6.12 4.32 -18.04
C ALA A 139 -4.63 4.11 -17.71
N ARG A 140 -4.23 4.30 -16.46
CA ARG A 140 -2.85 4.10 -16.00
C ARG A 140 -2.42 2.64 -16.06
N ALA A 141 -3.26 1.72 -15.60
CA ALA A 141 -2.94 0.31 -15.69
C ALA A 141 -2.65 -0.09 -17.14
N ASN A 142 -3.48 0.38 -18.09
CA ASN A 142 -3.27 0.13 -19.52
C ASN A 142 -2.00 0.82 -20.06
N GLU A 143 -1.75 2.07 -19.69
CA GLU A 143 -0.59 2.85 -20.15
C GLU A 143 0.74 2.24 -19.66
N TYR A 144 0.78 1.79 -18.41
CA TYR A 144 1.98 1.24 -17.77
C TYR A 144 2.08 -0.30 -17.87
N GLY A 145 1.24 -0.94 -18.68
CA GLY A 145 1.30 -2.38 -18.93
C GLY A 145 0.98 -3.26 -17.72
N GLY A 146 0.16 -2.76 -16.80
CA GLY A 146 -0.37 -3.51 -15.67
C GLY A 146 -1.80 -4.01 -15.89
N PHE A 147 -2.51 -4.23 -14.78
CA PHE A 147 -3.85 -4.81 -14.81
C PHE A 147 -4.85 -4.01 -14.00
N TYR A 148 -6.11 -4.11 -14.41
CA TYR A 148 -7.24 -3.42 -13.83
C TYR A 148 -8.46 -4.36 -13.76
N ARG A 149 -9.26 -4.23 -12.71
CA ARG A 149 -10.58 -4.84 -12.57
C ARG A 149 -11.60 -3.75 -12.40
N SER A 150 -12.71 -3.87 -13.11
CA SER A 150 -13.84 -2.96 -12.88
C SER A 150 -14.40 -3.14 -11.46
N PHE A 151 -14.74 -2.02 -10.84
CA PHE A 151 -15.34 -1.93 -9.51
C PHE A 151 -16.20 -0.69 -9.43
N ASP A 152 -17.23 -0.74 -8.59
CA ASP A 152 -17.92 0.48 -8.16
C ASP A 152 -17.14 1.11 -7.00
N PHE A 153 -17.14 2.44 -6.89
CA PHE A 153 -16.54 3.14 -5.76
C PHE A 153 -17.37 4.36 -5.38
N ASP A 154 -17.62 4.52 -4.08
CA ASP A 154 -18.29 5.68 -3.51
C ASP A 154 -17.38 6.32 -2.46
N VAL A 155 -16.78 7.46 -2.79
CA VAL A 155 -15.78 8.13 -1.93
C VAL A 155 -16.32 8.52 -0.56
N SER A 156 -17.65 8.63 -0.40
CA SER A 156 -18.28 8.98 0.88
C SER A 156 -18.19 7.86 1.92
N ARG A 157 -18.06 6.61 1.47
CA ARG A 157 -18.12 5.42 2.34
C ARG A 157 -16.99 4.41 2.09
N ASP A 158 -16.57 4.25 0.85
CA ASP A 158 -15.51 3.33 0.47
C ASP A 158 -14.14 3.92 0.82
N LYS A 159 -13.14 3.05 0.86
CA LYS A 159 -11.78 3.38 1.29
C LYS A 159 -10.79 2.82 0.29
N LEU A 160 -9.84 3.66 -0.15
CA LEU A 160 -8.76 3.26 -1.02
C LEU A 160 -7.52 2.93 -0.19
N LEU A 161 -6.87 1.82 -0.51
CA LEU A 161 -5.57 1.43 -0.03
C LEU A 161 -4.61 1.43 -1.21
N ILE A 162 -3.45 2.06 -1.04
CA ILE A 162 -2.37 2.04 -2.01
C ILE A 162 -1.17 1.38 -1.36
N LEU A 163 -0.70 0.28 -1.92
CA LEU A 163 0.60 -0.30 -1.57
C LEU A 163 1.60 0.26 -2.58
N SER A 164 2.63 0.95 -2.09
CA SER A 164 3.65 1.57 -2.95
C SER A 164 5.02 1.06 -2.55
N THR A 165 5.78 0.55 -3.52
CA THR A 165 7.18 0.27 -3.27
C THR A 165 7.97 1.58 -3.17
N CYS A 166 8.86 1.68 -2.18
CA CYS A 166 9.85 2.75 -2.09
C CYS A 166 11.19 2.21 -2.56
N ASP A 167 11.83 2.87 -3.53
CA ASP A 167 13.22 2.61 -3.86
C ASP A 167 14.11 3.55 -3.06
N VAL A 168 15.05 3.01 -2.28
CA VAL A 168 16.00 3.82 -1.51
C VAL A 168 17.05 4.44 -2.45
N VAL A 169 17.41 3.77 -3.55
CA VAL A 169 18.43 4.28 -4.48
C VAL A 169 18.30 3.64 -5.87
N GLY A 170 18.10 4.45 -6.91
CA GLY A 170 18.73 4.23 -8.22
C GLY A 170 17.94 3.53 -9.34
N ASN A 171 16.70 3.08 -9.12
CA ASN A 171 15.82 2.65 -10.20
C ASN A 171 14.52 3.48 -10.14
N GLU A 172 14.25 4.23 -11.19
CA GLU A 172 13.20 5.27 -11.23
C GLU A 172 11.76 4.69 -11.33
N ARG A 173 11.52 3.47 -10.82
CA ARG A 173 10.26 2.75 -11.01
C ARG A 173 9.76 2.12 -9.73
N ARG A 174 8.62 2.62 -9.25
CA ARG A 174 7.85 2.03 -8.15
C ARG A 174 6.84 1.06 -8.73
N PHE A 175 6.47 0.03 -7.98
CA PHE A 175 5.29 -0.77 -8.25
C PHE A 175 4.18 -0.34 -7.29
N VAL A 176 2.98 -0.11 -7.84
CA VAL A 176 1.82 0.34 -7.07
C VAL A 176 0.67 -0.64 -7.23
N VAL A 177 0.00 -0.92 -6.12
CA VAL A 177 -1.20 -1.75 -6.07
C VAL A 177 -2.30 -0.97 -5.39
N HIS A 178 -3.44 -0.88 -6.05
CA HIS A 178 -4.64 -0.21 -5.55
C HIS A 178 -5.64 -1.27 -5.13
N ALA A 179 -6.13 -1.14 -3.90
CA ALA A 179 -7.15 -2.02 -3.35
C ALA A 179 -8.25 -1.21 -2.66
N VAL A 180 -9.49 -1.67 -2.71
CA VAL A 180 -10.66 -0.95 -2.19
C VAL A 180 -11.38 -1.75 -1.13
N ARG A 181 -11.79 -1.08 -0.06
CA ARG A 181 -12.68 -1.65 0.98
C ARG A 181 -14.03 -0.95 0.89
N LYS A 182 -15.09 -1.74 0.82
CA LYS A 182 -16.45 -1.22 0.89
C LYS A 182 -16.77 -0.70 2.28
N GLY A 183 -17.35 0.50 2.36
CA GLY A 183 -17.89 1.00 3.62
C GLY A 183 -19.02 0.09 4.11
N GLY A 184 -19.07 -0.18 5.41
CA GLY A 184 -20.22 -0.84 6.02
C GLY A 184 -21.49 -0.02 5.77
N SER A 185 -22.61 -0.71 5.52
CA SER A 185 -23.95 -0.10 5.44
C SER A 185 -24.47 0.31 6.80
#